data_AF-A0A6B3HUR0-F1
#
_entry.id   AF-A0A6B3HUR0-F1
#
_cell.length_a   1.000
_cell.length_b   1.000
_cell.length_c   1.000
_cell.angle_alpha   90.00
_cell.angle_beta   90.00
_cell.angle_gamma   90.00
#
_symmetry.space_group_name_H-M   'P 1'
#
loop_
_entity.id
_entity.type
_entity.pdbx_description
1 polymer ?
#
loop_
_entity_poly.entity_id
_entity_poly.type
_entity_poly.pdbx_seq_one_letter_code
_entity_poly.pdbx_strand_id
1 'polypeptide(L)'
;APDDPIVYPGRAGASHDHTFMGNRTTNASSTTASLGAGGTACVAPGDRSAYWMPTLFNGNEEIRPIGPQVIYYKAGVTDYRTVRPF
;
A
#
# COMPACT_ATOMS: atom_id res chain seq x y z
N ALA A 1 -4.96 -5.70 7.45
CA ALA A 1 -6.38 -5.36 7.64
C ALA A 1 -7.16 -5.71 6.37
N PRO A 2 -8.36 -6.30 6.49
CA PRO A 2 -9.19 -6.76 5.37
C PRO A 2 -9.92 -5.63 4.64
N ASP A 3 -9.19 -4.57 4.28
CA ASP A 3 -9.72 -3.36 3.66
C ASP A 3 -9.08 -3.12 2.28
N ASP A 4 -9.87 -2.64 1.32
CA ASP A 4 -9.34 -2.17 0.03
C ASP A 4 -10.04 -0.84 -0.35
N PRO A 5 -9.38 0.32 -0.13
CA PRO A 5 -10.01 1.62 -0.42
C PRO A 5 -10.17 1.93 -1.92
N ILE A 6 -9.62 1.10 -2.81
CA ILE A 6 -9.77 1.27 -4.27
C ILE A 6 -10.88 0.36 -4.80
N VAL A 7 -10.82 -0.94 -4.52
CA VAL A 7 -11.77 -1.92 -5.04
C VAL A 7 -13.09 -1.90 -4.25
N TYR A 8 -13.02 -1.70 -2.92
CA TYR A 8 -14.17 -1.69 -2.01
C TYR A 8 -14.22 -0.42 -1.13
N PRO A 9 -14.29 0.78 -1.73
CA PRO A 9 -14.26 2.03 -0.99
C PRO A 9 -15.39 2.12 0.04
N GLY A 10 -15.04 2.50 1.28
CA GLY A 10 -15.95 2.66 2.41
C GLY A 10 -16.48 1.35 3.01
N ARG A 11 -16.02 0.18 2.54
CA ARG A 11 -16.48 -1.13 3.00
C ARG A 11 -15.37 -1.85 3.77
N ALA A 12 -15.27 -1.56 5.06
CA ALA A 12 -14.32 -2.24 5.94
C ALA A 12 -14.60 -3.75 5.98
N GLY A 13 -13.56 -4.58 5.92
CA GLY A 13 -13.69 -6.05 5.95
C GLY A 13 -14.14 -6.72 4.65
N ALA A 14 -14.27 -5.97 3.54
CA ALA A 14 -14.79 -6.51 2.28
C ALA A 14 -13.72 -7.13 1.37
N SER A 15 -12.44 -7.09 1.74
CA SER A 15 -11.35 -7.73 0.98
C SER A 15 -10.66 -8.83 1.78
N HIS A 16 -9.69 -9.51 1.16
CA HIS A 16 -8.69 -10.26 1.92
C HIS A 16 -7.79 -9.29 2.72
N ASP A 17 -7.01 -9.82 3.66
CA ASP A 17 -6.16 -9.00 4.51
C ASP A 17 -4.99 -8.38 3.72
N HIS A 18 -4.81 -7.07 3.89
CA HIS A 18 -3.72 -6.30 3.32
C HIS A 18 -2.77 -5.77 4.39
N THR A 19 -1.48 -5.81 4.11
CA THR A 19 -0.45 -5.14 4.89
C THR A 19 -0.26 -3.73 4.32
N PHE A 20 -0.71 -2.73 5.08
CA PHE A 20 -0.56 -1.32 4.72
C PHE A 20 0.80 -0.76 5.14
N MET A 21 1.36 0.12 4.30
CA MET A 21 2.65 0.77 4.48
C MET A 21 2.62 2.21 3.93
N GLY A 22 3.62 3.01 4.28
CA GLY A 22 3.72 4.41 3.85
C GLY A 22 2.80 5.30 4.68
N ASN A 23 1.62 5.64 4.14
CA ASN A 23 0.64 6.45 4.86
C ASN A 23 0.07 5.70 6.08
N ARG A 24 0.14 6.35 7.25
CA ARG A 24 -0.24 5.79 8.55
C ARG A 24 -1.74 5.79 8.82
N THR A 25 -2.53 6.43 7.97
CA THR A 25 -3.99 6.55 8.16
C THR A 25 -4.80 5.71 7.18
N THR A 26 -4.13 4.90 6.36
CA THR A 26 -4.80 4.06 5.36
C THR A 26 -5.78 3.06 5.99
N ASN A 27 -7.00 3.04 5.48
CA ASN A 27 -8.10 2.13 5.81
C ASN A 27 -9.17 2.15 4.68
N ALA A 28 -10.23 1.36 4.79
CA ALA A 28 -11.30 1.28 3.77
C ALA A 28 -11.95 2.62 3.38
N SER A 29 -11.98 3.61 4.28
CA SER A 29 -12.59 4.94 4.05
C SER A 29 -11.59 5.98 3.52
N SER A 30 -10.38 5.56 3.13
CA SER A 30 -9.34 6.49 2.65
C SER A 30 -9.77 7.22 1.38
N THR A 31 -9.50 8.51 1.35
CA THR A 31 -9.63 9.38 0.19
C THR A 31 -8.29 10.05 -0.08
N THR A 32 -8.12 10.65 -1.25
CA THR A 32 -6.92 11.46 -1.54
C THR A 32 -6.72 12.58 -0.53
N ALA A 33 -7.81 13.23 -0.09
CA ALA A 33 -7.78 14.27 0.93
C ALA A 33 -7.36 13.74 2.31
N SER A 34 -7.92 12.60 2.75
CA SER A 34 -7.57 12.02 4.05
C SER A 34 -6.13 11.49 4.08
N LEU A 35 -5.65 10.94 2.96
CA LEU A 35 -4.25 10.53 2.83
C LEU A 35 -3.32 11.75 2.82
N GLY A 36 -3.67 12.81 2.09
CA GLY A 36 -2.89 14.07 2.07
C GLY A 36 -2.76 14.74 3.45
N ALA A 37 -3.78 14.63 4.31
CA ALA A 37 -3.75 15.11 5.69
C ALA A 37 -3.08 14.13 6.68
N GLY A 38 -2.92 12.85 6.30
CA GLY A 38 -2.39 11.79 7.16
C GLY A 38 -0.87 11.83 7.32
N GLY A 39 -0.34 11.21 8.37
CA GLY A 39 1.10 11.02 8.58
C GLY A 39 1.71 9.97 7.63
N THR A 40 3.03 10.00 7.43
CA THR A 40 3.74 9.01 6.60
C THR A 40 4.92 8.38 7.35
N ALA A 41 5.27 7.16 6.97
CA ALA A 41 6.51 6.48 7.34
C ALA A 41 7.53 6.43 6.18
N CYS A 42 7.20 6.99 5.00
CA CYS A 42 8.12 7.08 3.88
C CYS A 42 9.33 7.96 4.20
N VAL A 43 10.50 7.63 3.63
CA VAL A 43 11.72 8.43 3.76
C VAL A 43 11.53 9.84 3.22
N ALA A 44 10.79 9.98 2.11
CA ALA A 44 10.39 11.27 1.57
C ALA A 44 9.18 11.81 2.36
N PRO A 45 9.30 12.91 3.13
CA PRO A 45 8.21 13.39 4.00
C PRO A 45 6.97 13.89 3.25
N GLY A 46 7.14 14.24 1.96
CA GLY A 46 6.07 14.62 1.06
C GLY A 46 5.31 13.43 0.46
N ASP A 47 5.85 12.21 0.53
CA ASP A 47 5.15 11.02 0.07
C ASP A 47 4.10 10.60 1.10
N ARG A 48 2.84 10.94 0.81
CA ARG A 48 1.65 10.56 1.58
C ARG A 48 0.88 9.42 0.92
N SER A 49 1.49 8.69 0.00
CA SER A 49 0.85 7.57 -0.69
C SER A 49 0.61 6.40 0.25
N ALA A 50 -0.49 5.70 0.02
CA ALA A 50 -0.76 4.42 0.64
C ALA A 50 -0.20 3.30 -0.26
N TYR A 51 0.57 2.40 0.33
CA TYR A 51 1.07 1.20 -0.35
C TYR A 51 0.57 -0.03 0.40
N TRP A 52 0.10 -1.04 -0.33
CA TRP A 52 -0.31 -2.29 0.30
C TRP A 52 -0.15 -3.49 -0.62
N MET A 53 -0.03 -4.65 0.00
CA MET A 53 0.03 -5.95 -0.64
C MET A 53 -0.79 -6.94 0.21
N PRO A 54 -1.21 -8.09 -0.37
CA PRO A 54 -1.81 -9.15 0.42
C PRO A 54 -0.91 -9.51 1.60
N THR A 55 -1.49 -9.59 2.80
CA THR A 55 -0.76 -10.02 3.98
C THR A 55 -0.33 -11.47 3.82
N LEU A 56 0.97 -11.72 4.01
CA LEU A 56 1.51 -13.06 4.01
C LEU A 56 1.20 -13.76 5.33
N PHE A 57 0.68 -14.98 5.27
CA PHE A 57 0.46 -15.83 6.43
C PHE A 57 1.21 -17.14 6.30
N ASN A 58 1.78 -17.61 7.41
CA ASN A 58 2.23 -18.98 7.61
C ASN A 58 1.24 -19.69 8.55
N GLY A 59 0.23 -20.34 7.98
CA GLY A 59 -0.92 -20.82 8.75
C GLY A 59 -1.72 -19.64 9.30
N ASN A 60 -1.81 -19.50 10.63
CA ASN A 60 -2.49 -18.39 11.29
C ASN A 60 -1.53 -17.26 11.72
N GLU A 61 -0.23 -17.42 11.49
CA GLU A 61 0.77 -16.42 11.85
C GLU A 61 0.96 -15.41 10.72
N GLU A 62 0.74 -14.13 11.01
CA GLU A 62 1.03 -13.03 10.09
C GLU A 62 2.56 -12.83 9.97
N ILE A 63 3.07 -12.80 8.74
CA ILE A 63 4.47 -12.55 8.45
C ILE A 63 4.62 -11.15 7.86
N ARG A 64 5.16 -10.22 8.66
CA ARG A 64 5.43 -8.85 8.22
C ARG A 64 6.77 -8.77 7.46
N PRO A 65 6.87 -7.90 6.44
CA PRO A 65 8.17 -7.59 5.85
C PRO A 65 9.10 -6.97 6.90
N ILE A 66 10.39 -7.33 6.84
CA ILE A 66 11.44 -6.82 7.73
C ILE A 66 12.40 -5.98 6.90
N GLY A 67 12.68 -4.76 7.37
CA GLY A 67 13.62 -3.83 6.75
C GLY A 67 12.96 -2.79 5.84
N PRO A 68 13.76 -1.94 5.19
CA PRO A 68 13.26 -0.89 4.31
C PRO A 68 12.58 -1.47 3.08
N GLN A 69 11.38 -0.98 2.78
CA GLN A 69 10.69 -1.28 1.53
C GLN A 69 10.96 -0.17 0.51
N VAL A 70 11.48 -0.55 -0.66
CA VAL A 70 11.66 0.36 -1.79
C VAL A 70 10.47 0.22 -2.72
N ILE A 71 9.66 1.28 -2.80
CA ILE A 71 8.55 1.36 -3.75
C ILE A 71 8.99 2.24 -4.91
N TYR A 72 8.86 1.72 -6.13
CA TYR A 72 9.16 2.45 -7.35
C TYR A 72 7.92 2.47 -8.24
N TYR A 73 7.65 3.61 -8.84
CA TYR A 73 6.64 3.80 -9.87
C TYR A 73 7.36 4.25 -11.14
N LYS A 74 7.05 3.59 -12.25
CA LYS A 74 7.60 3.94 -13.55
C LYS A 74 6.56 4.69 -14.36
N ALA A 75 6.80 5.95 -14.64
CA ALA A 75 6.08 6.68 -15.67
C ALA A 75 6.78 6.50 -17.02
N GLY A 76 6.01 6.46 -18.11
CA GLY A 76 6.58 6.50 -19.46
C GLY A 76 7.07 5.18 -20.05
N VAL A 77 6.74 4.03 -19.45
CA VAL A 77 6.89 2.72 -20.11
C VAL A 77 5.52 2.14 -20.40
N THR A 78 5.13 2.24 -21.67
CA THR A 78 3.87 1.68 -22.18
C THR A 78 3.99 0.22 -22.59
N ASP A 79 5.19 -0.26 -22.92
CA ASP A 79 5.46 -1.68 -23.16
C ASP A 79 6.20 -2.32 -21.97
N TYR A 80 5.45 -3.07 -21.15
CA TYR A 80 5.96 -3.74 -19.96
C TYR A 80 7.11 -4.73 -20.26
N ARG A 81 7.23 -5.24 -21.49
CA ARG A 81 8.30 -6.18 -21.89
C ARG A 81 9.68 -5.54 -21.94
N THR A 82 9.73 -4.21 -22.01
CA THR A 82 10.97 -3.42 -22.03
C THR A 82 11.55 -3.20 -20.63
N VAL A 83 10.84 -3.58 -19.57
CA VAL A 83 11.34 -3.51 -18.19
C VAL A 83 12.50 -4.51 -18.03
N ARG A 84 13.59 -4.07 -17.40
CA ARG A 84 14.77 -4.86 -17.05
C ARG A 84 15.11 -4.63 -15.58
N PRO A 85 15.51 -5.66 -14.83
CA PRO A 85 16.05 -5.47 -13.49
C PRO A 85 17.33 -4.63 -13.54
N PHE A 86 17.58 -3.90 -12.46
CA PHE A 86 18.79 -3.11 -12.24
C PHE A 86 20.00 -4.01 -11.98
#